data_AF-A0A9D5EA35-F1
#
_entry.id   AF-A0A9D5EA35-F1
#
_cell.length_a   1.000
_cell.length_b   1.000
_cell.length_c   1.000
_cell.angle_alpha   90.00
_cell.angle_beta   90.00
_cell.angle_gamma   90.00
#
_symmetry.space_group_name_H-M   'P 1'
#
loop_
_entity.id
_entity.type
_entity.pdbx_description
1 polymer ?
#
loop_
_entity_poly.entity_id
_entity_poly.type
_entity_poly.pdbx_seq_one_letter_code
_entity_poly.pdbx_strand_id
1 'polypeptide(L)'
;MLSVATSETGSQLPAGRPPATDTQEHAVTTNAQAIADHPAQGTQSLALTLRDATKDAHVAAEKHPFHGMLFSGRLPREAFAAQLAQAMHLQTVLEAGLSRASAAPAVSAVVRPHHFRLELFERDLRAWGVEPAATSASAATRALGAWIDQHASAAPAGLLGVLYVVEGSTNGAQFIAKAVRRAYRLADDAPGLASLDPHGPAQQERWQAFRRDLDLAPLSPPDRAAALQGANGAFGWASAVMDELMATAARAMAARS
;
A
#
# COMPACT_ATOMS: atom_id res chain seq x y z
N MET A 1 79.40 -27.66 26.00
CA MET A 1 79.08 -27.98 27.42
C MET A 1 77.93 -27.06 27.81
N LEU A 2 76.69 -27.43 28.11
CA LEU A 2 75.87 -28.65 28.25
C LEU A 2 74.47 -28.23 27.69
N SER A 3 73.79 -29.05 26.87
CA SER A 3 72.58 -29.83 27.23
C SER A 3 71.42 -29.02 27.85
N VAL A 4 70.14 -29.07 27.46
CA VAL A 4 69.34 -29.90 26.53
C VAL A 4 67.99 -29.19 26.24
N ALA A 5 67.43 -29.46 25.05
CA ALA A 5 66.03 -29.45 24.55
C ALA A 5 64.85 -29.33 25.56
N THR A 6 63.63 -28.84 25.27
CA THR A 6 62.82 -28.68 24.02
C THR A 6 61.49 -27.93 24.30
N SER A 7 60.92 -27.33 23.24
CA SER A 7 59.49 -27.01 22.92
C SER A 7 58.82 -25.80 23.61
N GLU A 8 58.48 -24.71 22.90
CA GLU A 8 57.33 -24.49 21.96
C GLU A 8 55.96 -24.52 22.69
N THR A 9 55.03 -23.57 22.63
CA THR A 9 54.83 -22.32 21.85
C THR A 9 53.67 -21.52 22.46
N GLY A 10 53.76 -20.17 22.44
CA GLY A 10 52.63 -19.25 22.16
C GLY A 10 51.72 -18.88 23.35
N SER A 11 51.90 -17.73 23.99
CA SER A 11 51.34 -16.40 23.62
C SER A 11 49.79 -16.39 23.71
N GLN A 12 49.09 -15.57 24.50
CA GLN A 12 49.31 -14.17 24.86
C GLN A 12 48.36 -13.77 26.01
N LEU A 13 48.73 -12.72 26.75
CA LEU A 13 48.13 -12.20 28.00
C LEU A 13 46.71 -11.59 27.85
N PRO A 14 45.94 -11.50 28.96
CA PRO A 14 44.63 -10.85 29.00
C PRO A 14 44.72 -9.39 29.51
N ALA A 15 43.90 -8.48 28.98
CA ALA A 15 43.72 -7.16 29.59
C ALA A 15 42.34 -6.54 29.29
N GLY A 16 41.65 -6.16 30.37
CA GLY A 16 40.92 -4.89 30.44
C GLY A 16 39.44 -4.87 30.04
N ARG A 17 38.56 -5.02 31.04
CA ARG A 17 37.15 -4.60 30.99
C ARG A 17 36.99 -3.21 31.63
N PRO A 18 36.24 -2.29 31.02
CA PRO A 18 35.48 -1.26 31.76
C PRO A 18 33.96 -1.33 31.45
N PRO A 19 33.12 -0.61 32.23
CA PRO A 19 31.72 -0.98 32.45
C PRO A 19 30.75 -0.44 31.38
N ALA A 20 29.60 -1.11 31.33
CA ALA A 20 28.47 -0.85 30.47
C ALA A 20 27.85 0.54 30.72
N THR A 21 27.53 1.23 29.63
CA THR A 21 26.49 2.27 29.64
C THR A 21 25.49 1.90 28.55
N ASP A 22 24.26 1.71 29.00
CA ASP A 22 23.10 1.26 28.25
C ASP A 22 22.45 2.46 27.58
N THR A 23 22.44 2.52 26.25
CA THR A 23 21.57 3.41 25.46
C THR A 23 21.34 2.74 24.11
N GLN A 24 20.33 1.88 24.06
CA GLN A 24 19.90 1.18 22.86
C GLN A 24 19.01 2.13 22.01
N GLU A 25 19.67 2.93 21.18
CA GLU A 25 19.05 3.71 20.11
C GLU A 25 18.72 2.74 18.97
N HIS A 26 17.43 2.42 18.79
CA HIS A 26 16.97 1.52 17.72
C HIS A 26 17.18 2.17 16.35
N ALA A 27 18.33 1.86 15.73
CA ALA A 27 18.61 2.10 14.33
C ALA A 27 17.59 1.34 13.45
N VAL A 28 16.77 2.08 12.70
CA VAL A 28 15.94 1.53 11.62
C VAL A 28 16.87 1.27 10.43
N THR A 29 17.18 -0.01 10.22
CA THR A 29 17.99 -0.51 9.10
C THR A 29 17.33 -0.13 7.76
N THR A 30 17.93 0.84 7.08
CA THR A 30 17.72 1.09 5.65
C THR A 30 18.32 -0.08 4.89
N ASN A 31 17.49 -0.98 4.35
CA ASN A 31 17.97 -1.98 3.40
C ASN A 31 17.73 -1.48 1.97
N ALA A 32 18.64 -0.62 1.52
CA ALA A 32 18.77 -0.24 0.12
C ALA A 32 19.58 -1.32 -0.60
N GLN A 33 18.90 -2.22 -1.30
CA GLN A 33 19.56 -3.16 -2.21
C GLN A 33 19.06 -2.92 -3.63
N ALA A 34 19.90 -2.21 -4.38
CA ALA A 34 19.77 -1.95 -5.80
C ALA A 34 19.78 -3.27 -6.58
N ILE A 35 18.81 -3.45 -7.47
CA ILE A 35 18.82 -4.54 -8.47
C ILE A 35 18.39 -3.92 -9.81
N ALA A 36 19.21 -4.20 -10.81
CA ALA A 36 19.40 -3.47 -12.06
C ALA A 36 18.14 -3.19 -12.90
N ASP A 37 18.00 -1.92 -13.27
CA ASP A 37 17.18 -1.45 -14.39
C ASP A 37 17.83 -1.87 -15.72
N HIS A 38 17.09 -2.53 -16.61
CA HIS A 38 17.34 -2.48 -18.05
C HIS A 38 15.99 -2.42 -18.80
N PRO A 39 15.47 -1.22 -19.09
CA PRO A 39 14.48 -1.05 -20.14
C PRO A 39 15.15 -1.08 -21.53
N ALA A 40 14.41 -1.52 -22.54
CA ALA A 40 14.77 -1.32 -23.93
C ALA A 40 15.11 0.16 -24.17
N GLN A 41 16.23 0.42 -24.85
CA GLN A 41 16.89 1.72 -24.96
C GLN A 41 15.92 2.85 -25.37
N GLY A 42 15.78 3.86 -24.49
CA GLY A 42 15.32 5.20 -24.86
C GLY A 42 14.11 5.78 -24.10
N THR A 43 13.28 4.96 -23.44
CA THR A 43 12.09 5.48 -22.73
C THR A 43 12.24 5.32 -21.21
N GLN A 44 12.04 6.41 -20.46
CA GLN A 44 12.05 6.42 -18.99
C GLN A 44 10.99 5.43 -18.44
N SER A 45 11.36 4.65 -17.41
CA SER A 45 10.43 3.76 -16.70
C SER A 45 9.25 4.55 -16.14
N LEU A 46 8.03 4.17 -16.54
CA LEU A 46 6.82 4.79 -16.02
C LEU A 46 6.65 4.47 -14.53
N ALA A 47 6.98 3.25 -14.11
CA ALA A 47 6.89 2.85 -12.71
C ALA A 47 7.81 3.69 -11.80
N LEU A 48 9.01 4.03 -12.26
CA LEU A 48 9.91 4.95 -11.55
C LEU A 48 9.35 6.37 -11.54
N THR A 49 8.86 6.88 -12.68
CA THR A 49 8.26 8.21 -12.74
C THR A 49 7.04 8.33 -11.82
N LEU A 50 6.17 7.33 -11.77
CA LEU A 50 5.02 7.27 -10.86
C LEU A 50 5.46 7.27 -9.40
N ARG A 51 6.46 6.45 -9.04
CA ARG A 51 7.03 6.41 -7.68
C ARG A 51 7.52 7.79 -7.24
N ASP A 52 8.32 8.43 -8.09
CA ASP A 52 8.95 9.70 -7.75
C ASP A 52 7.92 10.82 -7.69
N ALA A 53 6.96 10.86 -8.62
CA ALA A 53 5.89 11.85 -8.65
C ALA A 53 4.92 11.74 -7.48
N THR A 54 4.72 10.54 -6.94
CA THR A 54 3.75 10.30 -5.85
C THR A 54 4.40 10.20 -4.46
N LYS A 55 5.72 10.33 -4.35
CA LYS A 55 6.47 10.13 -3.11
C LYS A 55 5.96 10.97 -1.95
N ASP A 56 5.76 12.27 -2.16
CA ASP A 56 5.33 13.18 -1.09
C ASP A 56 3.89 12.88 -0.66
N ALA A 57 3.02 12.58 -1.63
CA ALA A 57 1.64 12.21 -1.37
C ALA A 57 1.52 10.87 -0.61
N HIS A 58 2.38 9.90 -0.92
CA HIS A 58 2.51 8.65 -0.17
C HIS A 58 2.92 8.91 1.28
N VAL A 59 3.96 9.71 1.50
CA VAL A 59 4.43 10.06 2.85
C VAL A 59 3.34 10.79 3.64
N ALA A 60 2.57 11.67 3.00
CA ALA A 60 1.45 12.36 3.64
C ALA A 60 0.34 11.37 4.04
N ALA A 61 -0.02 10.44 3.15
CA ALA A 61 -1.02 9.42 3.43
C ALA A 61 -0.61 8.49 4.58
N GLU A 62 0.66 8.07 4.65
CA GLU A 62 1.17 7.25 5.76
C GLU A 62 1.08 7.96 7.11
N LYS A 63 1.38 9.27 7.14
CA LYS A 63 1.37 10.10 8.34
C LYS A 63 -0.03 10.60 8.73
N HIS A 64 -1.07 10.24 7.98
CA HIS A 64 -2.42 10.72 8.22
C HIS A 64 -2.89 10.37 9.65
N PRO A 65 -3.53 11.29 10.39
CA PRO A 65 -3.97 11.06 11.78
C PRO A 65 -4.85 9.81 11.97
N PHE A 66 -5.60 9.43 10.94
CA PHE A 66 -6.39 8.21 10.89
C PHE A 66 -5.54 6.96 11.19
N HIS A 67 -4.39 6.81 10.54
CA HIS A 67 -3.48 5.69 10.77
C HIS A 67 -2.89 5.73 12.19
N GLY A 68 -2.58 6.92 12.70
CA GLY A 68 -2.15 7.09 14.10
C GLY A 68 -3.20 6.61 15.11
N MET A 69 -4.48 6.91 14.89
CA MET A 69 -5.58 6.40 15.72
C MET A 69 -5.76 4.89 15.57
N LEU A 70 -5.69 4.37 14.34
CA LEU A 70 -5.82 2.94 14.05
C LEU A 70 -4.73 2.13 14.77
N PHE A 71 -3.46 2.48 14.58
CA PHE A 71 -2.34 1.71 15.13
C PHE A 71 -2.18 1.86 16.65
N SER A 72 -2.72 2.93 17.24
CA SER A 72 -2.81 3.10 18.69
C SER A 72 -4.03 2.42 19.32
N GLY A 73 -4.90 1.79 18.53
CA GLY A 73 -6.13 1.12 19.03
C GLY A 73 -7.20 2.09 19.53
N ARG A 74 -7.10 3.38 19.18
CA ARG A 74 -8.06 4.42 19.57
C ARG A 74 -9.12 4.68 18.51
N LEU A 75 -8.94 4.17 17.30
CA LEU A 75 -9.93 4.31 16.24
C LEU A 75 -11.13 3.38 16.54
N PRO A 76 -12.38 3.89 16.59
CA PRO A 76 -13.55 3.06 16.76
C PRO A 76 -13.65 1.96 15.69
N ARG A 77 -14.18 0.79 16.07
CA ARG A 77 -14.35 -0.36 15.18
C ARG A 77 -15.20 -0.01 13.96
N GLU A 78 -16.25 0.77 14.17
CA GLU A 78 -17.17 1.25 13.13
C GLU A 78 -16.47 2.16 12.14
N ALA A 79 -15.48 2.94 12.57
CA ALA A 79 -14.71 3.82 11.69
C ALA A 79 -13.77 3.04 10.77
N PHE A 80 -13.18 1.94 11.26
CA PHE A 80 -12.41 1.01 10.41
C PHE A 80 -13.31 0.30 9.40
N ALA A 81 -14.47 -0.20 9.83
CA ALA A 81 -15.44 -0.81 8.91
C ALA A 81 -15.94 0.20 7.86
N ALA A 82 -16.13 1.48 8.24
CA ALA A 82 -16.47 2.54 7.30
C ALA A 82 -15.34 2.80 6.29
N GLN A 83 -14.08 2.74 6.70
CA GLN A 83 -12.94 2.83 5.78
C GLN A 83 -12.95 1.69 4.76
N LEU A 84 -13.18 0.45 5.19
CA LEU A 84 -13.32 -0.71 4.29
C LEU A 84 -14.46 -0.50 3.29
N ALA A 85 -15.58 0.08 3.71
CA ALA A 85 -16.70 0.37 2.83
C ALA A 85 -16.34 1.41 1.76
N GLN A 86 -15.61 2.47 2.14
CA GLN A 86 -15.16 3.46 1.15
C GLN A 86 -14.14 2.87 0.17
N ALA A 87 -13.22 2.03 0.64
CA ALA A 87 -12.29 1.31 -0.22
C ALA A 87 -13.00 0.34 -1.18
N MET A 88 -14.04 -0.36 -0.71
CA MET A 88 -14.89 -1.20 -1.54
C MET A 88 -15.54 -0.41 -2.68
N HIS A 89 -16.21 0.71 -2.37
CA HIS A 89 -16.87 1.52 -3.38
C HIS A 89 -15.92 2.04 -4.46
N LEU A 90 -14.70 2.40 -4.07
CA LEU A 90 -13.66 2.73 -5.03
C LEU A 90 -13.21 1.57 -5.88
N GLN A 91 -12.98 0.42 -5.24
CA GLN A 91 -12.58 -0.78 -5.95
C GLN A 91 -13.65 -1.13 -7.00
N THR A 92 -14.94 -0.96 -6.69
CA THR A 92 -16.03 -1.11 -7.65
C THR A 92 -15.88 -0.18 -8.86
N VAL A 93 -15.58 1.11 -8.65
CA VAL A 93 -15.40 2.07 -9.75
C VAL A 93 -14.17 1.72 -10.58
N LEU A 94 -13.05 1.42 -9.93
CA LEU A 94 -11.81 1.04 -10.60
C LEU A 94 -12.02 -0.21 -11.47
N GLU A 95 -12.59 -1.27 -10.90
CA GLU A 95 -12.86 -2.51 -11.63
C GLU A 95 -13.80 -2.28 -12.81
N ALA A 96 -14.89 -1.54 -12.62
CA ALA A 96 -15.80 -1.20 -13.72
C ALA A 96 -15.08 -0.42 -14.84
N GLY A 97 -14.21 0.53 -14.47
CA GLY A 97 -13.38 1.26 -15.42
C GLY A 97 -12.42 0.35 -16.19
N LEU A 98 -11.69 -0.52 -15.49
CA LEU A 98 -10.75 -1.48 -16.08
C LEU A 98 -11.48 -2.45 -17.03
N SER A 99 -12.67 -2.94 -16.64
CA SER A 99 -13.49 -3.80 -17.51
C SER A 99 -13.91 -3.10 -18.80
N ARG A 100 -14.40 -1.84 -18.71
CA ARG A 100 -14.77 -1.05 -19.89
C ARG A 100 -13.57 -0.77 -20.79
N ALA A 101 -12.40 -0.54 -20.21
CA ALA A 101 -11.16 -0.26 -20.92
C ALA A 101 -10.38 -1.51 -21.37
N SER A 102 -10.90 -2.71 -21.16
CA SER A 102 -10.16 -3.97 -21.35
C SER A 102 -9.65 -4.21 -22.77
N ALA A 103 -10.26 -3.59 -23.79
CA ALA A 103 -9.81 -3.67 -25.18
C ALA A 103 -8.71 -2.65 -25.53
N ALA A 104 -8.45 -1.65 -24.68
CA ALA A 104 -7.40 -0.66 -24.94
C ALA A 104 -6.01 -1.33 -24.82
N PRO A 105 -5.12 -1.19 -25.83
CA PRO A 105 -3.85 -1.92 -25.87
C PRO A 105 -2.97 -1.77 -24.62
N ALA A 106 -2.89 -0.56 -24.06
CA ALA A 106 -2.11 -0.32 -22.85
C ALA A 106 -2.73 -0.98 -21.60
N VAL A 107 -4.07 -1.01 -21.51
CA VAL A 107 -4.78 -1.59 -20.38
C VAL A 107 -4.70 -3.12 -20.43
N SER A 108 -4.94 -3.72 -21.59
CA SER A 108 -4.84 -5.17 -21.78
C SER A 108 -3.43 -5.72 -21.56
N ALA A 109 -2.40 -4.94 -21.89
CA ALA A 109 -1.01 -5.31 -21.65
C ALA A 109 -0.69 -5.48 -20.15
N VAL A 110 -1.35 -4.71 -19.27
CA VAL A 110 -0.99 -4.60 -17.85
C VAL A 110 -1.97 -5.33 -16.93
N VAL A 111 -3.27 -5.21 -17.19
CA VAL A 111 -4.31 -5.69 -16.26
C VAL A 111 -4.38 -7.21 -16.26
N ARG A 112 -4.54 -7.79 -15.06
CA ARG A 112 -4.64 -9.24 -14.81
C ARG A 112 -5.87 -9.54 -13.97
N PRO A 113 -6.39 -10.79 -13.98
CA PRO A 113 -7.57 -11.16 -13.18
C PRO A 113 -7.43 -10.85 -11.68
N HIS A 114 -6.23 -10.95 -11.11
CA HIS A 114 -6.01 -10.70 -9.68
C HIS A 114 -6.09 -9.23 -9.25
N HIS A 115 -6.22 -8.28 -10.20
CA HIS A 115 -6.53 -6.88 -9.87
C HIS A 115 -8.02 -6.66 -9.57
N PHE A 116 -8.88 -7.62 -9.93
CA PHE A 116 -10.30 -7.63 -9.60
C PHE A 116 -10.49 -8.39 -8.28
N ARG A 117 -10.79 -7.65 -7.21
CA ARG A 117 -10.75 -8.12 -5.82
C ARG A 117 -11.90 -7.58 -4.97
N LEU A 118 -12.96 -7.06 -5.59
CA LEU A 118 -14.14 -6.53 -4.91
C LEU A 118 -14.74 -7.52 -3.89
N GLU A 119 -14.76 -8.81 -4.23
CA GLU A 119 -15.24 -9.89 -3.37
C GLU A 119 -14.51 -9.96 -2.00
N LEU A 120 -13.24 -9.57 -1.95
CA LEU A 120 -12.47 -9.55 -0.71
C LEU A 120 -12.97 -8.46 0.24
N PHE A 121 -13.32 -7.29 -0.30
CA PHE A 121 -13.89 -6.19 0.48
C PHE A 121 -15.27 -6.55 1.01
N GLU A 122 -16.12 -7.15 0.18
CA GLU A 122 -17.45 -7.60 0.62
C GLU A 122 -17.38 -8.63 1.74
N ARG A 123 -16.48 -9.61 1.61
CA ARG A 123 -16.23 -10.61 2.65
C ARG A 123 -15.76 -9.95 3.94
N ASP A 124 -14.84 -9.00 3.84
CA ASP A 124 -14.31 -8.33 5.01
C ASP A 124 -15.39 -7.52 5.73
N LEU A 125 -16.19 -6.73 5.00
CA LEU A 125 -17.30 -5.97 5.57
C LEU A 125 -18.26 -6.85 6.35
N ARG A 126 -18.66 -8.01 5.79
CA ARG A 126 -19.52 -8.96 6.50
C ARG A 126 -18.88 -9.48 7.78
N ALA A 127 -17.57 -9.75 7.78
CA ALA A 127 -16.83 -10.15 9.00
C ALA A 127 -16.78 -9.03 10.06
N TRP A 128 -16.88 -7.77 9.64
CA TRP A 128 -17.03 -6.62 10.54
C TRP A 128 -18.48 -6.34 10.95
N GLY A 129 -19.44 -7.14 10.49
CA GLY A 129 -20.87 -6.99 10.81
C GLY A 129 -21.58 -5.93 9.97
N VAL A 130 -21.00 -5.55 8.83
CA VAL A 130 -21.57 -4.56 7.90
C VAL A 130 -22.03 -5.27 6.64
N GLU A 131 -23.30 -5.09 6.26
CA GLU A 131 -23.80 -5.59 4.99
C GLU A 131 -23.33 -4.68 3.84
N PRO A 132 -22.53 -5.17 2.86
CA PRO A 132 -21.99 -4.35 1.78
C PRO A 132 -23.06 -3.53 1.05
N ALA A 133 -24.21 -4.14 0.76
CA ALA A 133 -25.32 -3.49 0.05
C ALA A 133 -25.98 -2.35 0.85
N ALA A 134 -25.79 -2.30 2.17
CA ALA A 134 -26.32 -1.24 3.03
C ALA A 134 -25.34 -0.06 3.18
N THR A 135 -24.12 -0.17 2.64
CA THR A 135 -23.13 0.91 2.68
C THR A 135 -23.37 1.95 1.58
N SER A 136 -22.89 3.17 1.81
CA SER A 136 -22.92 4.22 0.79
C SER A 136 -21.57 4.91 0.66
N ALA A 137 -21.22 5.24 -0.58
CA ALA A 137 -20.05 6.03 -0.87
C ALA A 137 -20.20 7.43 -0.26
N SER A 138 -19.17 7.92 0.41
CA SER A 138 -19.09 9.28 0.96
C SER A 138 -19.02 10.33 -0.15
N ALA A 139 -19.03 11.62 0.19
CA ALA A 139 -18.92 12.67 -0.81
C ALA A 139 -17.56 12.63 -1.53
N ALA A 140 -16.45 12.49 -0.78
CA ALA A 140 -15.13 12.32 -1.35
C ALA A 140 -15.03 11.06 -2.23
N THR A 141 -15.57 9.92 -1.79
CA THR A 141 -15.59 8.68 -2.59
C THR A 141 -16.37 8.83 -3.89
N ARG A 142 -17.54 9.47 -3.87
CA ARG A 142 -18.31 9.75 -5.10
C ARG A 142 -17.57 10.71 -6.02
N ALA A 143 -16.92 11.73 -5.47
CA ALA A 143 -16.16 12.71 -6.25
C ALA A 143 -14.99 12.04 -6.99
N LEU A 144 -14.22 11.16 -6.34
CA LEU A 144 -13.19 10.39 -7.04
C LEU A 144 -13.80 9.42 -8.03
N GLY A 145 -14.88 8.72 -7.67
CA GLY A 145 -15.52 7.79 -8.60
C GLY A 145 -15.91 8.47 -9.92
N ALA A 146 -16.55 9.64 -9.82
CA ALA A 146 -16.88 10.48 -10.96
C ALA A 146 -15.63 10.96 -11.72
N TRP A 147 -14.56 11.34 -10.99
CA TRP A 147 -13.30 11.75 -11.61
C TRP A 147 -12.65 10.61 -12.40
N ILE A 148 -12.59 9.40 -11.82
CA ILE A 148 -12.08 8.19 -12.48
C ILE A 148 -12.91 7.91 -13.72
N ASP A 149 -14.24 7.91 -13.62
CA ASP A 149 -15.12 7.64 -14.76
C ASP A 149 -14.92 8.65 -15.90
N GLN A 150 -14.82 9.95 -15.58
CA GLN A 150 -14.59 11.01 -16.58
C GLN A 150 -13.22 10.89 -17.24
N HIS A 151 -12.15 10.72 -16.45
CA HIS A 151 -10.77 10.69 -16.97
C HIS A 151 -10.47 9.39 -17.70
N ALA A 152 -10.96 8.25 -17.20
CA ALA A 152 -10.79 6.95 -17.85
C ALA A 152 -11.51 6.87 -19.20
N SER A 153 -12.65 7.57 -19.35
CA SER A 153 -13.37 7.64 -20.62
C SER A 153 -12.62 8.46 -21.67
N ALA A 154 -11.91 9.51 -21.25
CA ALA A 154 -11.11 10.35 -22.14
C ALA A 154 -9.73 9.74 -22.45
N ALA A 155 -9.08 9.13 -21.46
CA ALA A 155 -7.76 8.52 -21.55
C ALA A 155 -7.69 7.27 -20.65
N PRO A 156 -7.97 6.07 -21.18
CA PRO A 156 -8.01 4.82 -20.40
C PRO A 156 -6.73 4.52 -19.60
N ALA A 157 -5.57 5.00 -20.06
CA ALA A 157 -4.29 4.87 -19.37
C ALA A 157 -4.28 5.53 -17.97
N GLY A 158 -5.16 6.50 -17.69
CA GLY A 158 -5.33 7.06 -16.35
C GLY A 158 -5.69 6.02 -15.30
N LEU A 159 -6.43 4.96 -15.68
CA LEU A 159 -6.76 3.85 -14.79
C LEU A 159 -5.52 3.08 -14.32
N LEU A 160 -4.47 3.01 -15.14
CA LEU A 160 -3.21 2.35 -14.78
C LEU A 160 -2.47 3.10 -13.68
N GLY A 161 -2.60 4.42 -13.65
CA GLY A 161 -2.10 5.26 -12.55
C GLY A 161 -2.84 5.02 -11.24
N VAL A 162 -4.17 4.97 -11.29
CA VAL A 162 -4.99 4.64 -10.11
C VAL A 162 -4.65 3.23 -9.61
N LEU A 163 -4.59 2.25 -10.52
CA LEU A 163 -4.23 0.88 -10.22
C LEU A 163 -2.82 0.78 -9.62
N TYR A 164 -1.86 1.59 -10.09
CA TYR A 164 -0.52 1.64 -9.49
C TYR A 164 -0.54 2.03 -8.01
N VAL A 165 -1.35 3.00 -7.62
CA VAL A 165 -1.50 3.40 -6.21
C VAL A 165 -2.17 2.30 -5.40
N VAL A 166 -3.20 1.67 -5.95
CA VAL A 166 -3.97 0.59 -5.33
C VAL A 166 -3.11 -0.67 -5.10
N GLU A 167 -2.31 -1.06 -6.09
CA GLU A 167 -1.34 -2.17 -5.98
C GLU A 167 -0.14 -1.80 -5.10
N GLY A 168 0.29 -0.53 -5.15
CA GLY A 168 1.35 -0.04 -4.28
C GLY A 168 0.96 -0.11 -2.80
N SER A 169 -0.30 0.17 -2.48
CA SER A 169 -0.83 0.18 -1.11
C SER A 169 -0.80 -1.19 -0.42
N THR A 170 -0.75 -2.28 -1.19
CA THR A 170 -0.72 -3.65 -0.63
C THR A 170 0.68 -4.10 -0.23
N ASN A 171 1.74 -3.39 -0.64
CA ASN A 171 3.12 -3.75 -0.30
C ASN A 171 3.41 -3.73 1.21
N GLY A 172 2.73 -2.85 1.96
CA GLY A 172 2.83 -2.77 3.43
C GLY A 172 1.74 -3.55 4.17
N ALA A 173 0.84 -4.23 3.46
CA ALA A 173 -0.41 -4.72 3.99
C ALA A 173 -0.26 -5.71 5.14
N GLN A 174 0.72 -6.62 5.08
CA GLN A 174 0.97 -7.59 6.15
C GLN A 174 1.23 -6.91 7.51
N PHE A 175 1.95 -5.78 7.51
CA PHE A 175 2.25 -5.03 8.73
C PHE A 175 1.00 -4.30 9.24
N ILE A 176 0.23 -3.72 8.32
CA ILE A 176 -1.04 -3.06 8.63
C ILE A 176 -2.03 -4.08 9.21
N ALA A 177 -2.22 -5.24 8.57
CA ALA A 177 -3.10 -6.30 9.04
C ALA A 177 -2.71 -6.77 10.45
N LYS A 178 -1.42 -6.99 10.73
CA LYS A 178 -0.93 -7.32 12.07
C LYS A 178 -1.23 -6.21 13.08
N ALA A 179 -1.04 -4.95 12.72
CA ALA A 179 -1.34 -3.82 13.58
C ALA A 179 -2.84 -3.71 13.87
N VAL A 180 -3.70 -3.92 12.87
CA VAL A 180 -5.17 -3.93 13.00
C VAL A 180 -5.63 -5.07 13.91
N ARG A 181 -5.09 -6.30 13.75
CA ARG A 181 -5.39 -7.43 14.64
C ARG A 181 -5.09 -7.09 16.09
N ARG A 182 -3.90 -6.52 16.36
CA ARG A 182 -3.52 -6.06 17.69
C ARG A 182 -4.43 -4.96 18.23
N ALA A 183 -4.70 -3.94 17.41
CA ALA A 183 -5.51 -2.78 17.79
C ALA A 183 -6.94 -3.18 18.22
N TYR A 184 -7.54 -4.14 17.51
CA TYR A 184 -8.90 -4.62 17.78
C TYR A 184 -8.97 -5.94 18.54
N ARG A 185 -7.83 -6.46 19.03
CA ARG A 185 -7.73 -7.74 19.77
C ARG A 185 -8.39 -8.90 19.01
N LEU A 186 -8.17 -8.96 17.70
CA LEU A 186 -8.66 -10.04 16.86
C LEU A 186 -7.80 -11.28 17.04
N ALA A 187 -8.39 -12.47 16.94
CA ALA A 187 -7.64 -13.72 16.80
C ALA A 187 -6.80 -13.70 15.52
N ASP A 188 -5.72 -14.49 15.48
CA ASP A 188 -4.81 -14.53 14.33
C ASP A 188 -5.48 -15.02 13.04
N ASP A 189 -6.47 -15.91 13.17
CA ASP A 189 -7.27 -16.47 12.07
C ASP A 189 -8.59 -15.72 11.83
N ALA A 190 -8.86 -14.65 12.58
CA ALA A 190 -10.10 -13.90 12.43
C ALA A 190 -10.24 -13.35 11.00
N PRO A 191 -11.43 -13.49 10.36
CA PRO A 191 -11.71 -12.91 9.06
C PRO A 191 -11.81 -11.37 9.15
N GLY A 192 -11.85 -10.68 8.01
CA GLY A 192 -12.09 -9.23 7.97
C GLY A 192 -10.92 -8.37 7.51
N LEU A 193 -9.81 -8.96 7.05
CA LEU A 193 -8.60 -8.23 6.64
C LEU A 193 -8.02 -8.72 5.30
N ALA A 194 -8.77 -9.52 4.54
CA ALA A 194 -8.24 -10.10 3.32
C ALA A 194 -8.09 -9.11 2.16
N SER A 195 -8.90 -8.06 2.13
CA SER A 195 -8.78 -6.95 1.18
C SER A 195 -7.52 -6.12 1.41
N LEU A 196 -6.95 -6.12 2.63
CA LEU A 196 -5.67 -5.47 2.90
C LEU A 196 -4.52 -6.23 2.24
N ASP A 197 -4.47 -7.56 2.41
CA ASP A 197 -3.43 -8.43 1.87
C ASP A 197 -4.00 -9.41 0.81
N PRO A 198 -4.36 -8.92 -0.39
CA PRO A 198 -5.02 -9.72 -1.42
C PRO A 198 -4.05 -10.65 -2.16
N HIS A 199 -2.75 -10.57 -1.90
CA HIS A 199 -1.72 -11.32 -2.63
C HIS A 199 -0.92 -12.25 -1.73
N GLY A 200 -0.88 -12.00 -0.42
CA GLY A 200 -0.16 -12.82 0.54
C GLY A 200 1.29 -13.02 0.11
N PRO A 201 1.80 -14.26 0.11
CA PRO A 201 3.18 -14.54 -0.30
C PRO A 201 3.54 -14.09 -1.73
N ALA A 202 2.56 -13.95 -2.62
CA ALA A 202 2.78 -13.53 -4.01
C ALA A 202 2.92 -12.01 -4.18
N GLN A 203 2.78 -11.20 -3.12
CA GLN A 203 2.79 -9.74 -3.20
C GLN A 203 4.01 -9.19 -3.93
N GLN A 204 5.21 -9.60 -3.52
CA GLN A 204 6.45 -9.09 -4.11
C GLN A 204 6.57 -9.46 -5.60
N GLU A 205 6.26 -10.71 -5.95
CA GLU A 205 6.31 -11.18 -7.32
C GLU A 205 5.32 -10.41 -8.22
N ARG A 206 4.06 -10.29 -7.78
CA ARG A 206 3.01 -9.57 -8.51
C ARG A 206 3.34 -8.09 -8.69
N TRP A 207 3.85 -7.44 -7.65
CA TRP A 207 4.25 -6.04 -7.73
C TRP A 207 5.37 -5.81 -8.76
N GLN A 208 6.39 -6.68 -8.79
CA GLN A 208 7.46 -6.55 -9.78
C GLN A 208 6.97 -6.86 -11.20
N ALA A 209 6.10 -7.86 -11.36
CA ALA A 209 5.48 -8.15 -12.65
C ALA A 209 4.64 -6.98 -13.15
N PHE A 210 3.81 -6.39 -12.29
CA PHE A 210 2.99 -5.23 -12.61
C PHE A 210 3.83 -4.03 -13.05
N ARG A 211 4.90 -3.69 -12.32
CA ARG A 211 5.82 -2.60 -12.68
C ARG A 211 6.49 -2.82 -14.03
N ARG A 212 6.96 -4.05 -14.29
CA ARG A 212 7.55 -4.41 -15.59
C ARG A 212 6.52 -4.27 -16.71
N ASP A 213 5.31 -4.76 -16.49
CA ASP A 213 4.25 -4.72 -17.50
C ASP A 213 3.83 -3.26 -17.79
N LEU A 214 3.81 -2.37 -16.78
CA LEU A 214 3.63 -0.92 -16.98
C LEU A 214 4.74 -0.29 -17.82
N ASP A 215 6.00 -0.67 -17.59
CA ASP A 215 7.15 -0.12 -18.31
C ASP A 215 7.19 -0.58 -19.77
N LEU A 216 6.68 -1.78 -20.06
CA LEU A 216 6.59 -2.36 -21.40
C LEU A 216 5.28 -2.01 -22.14
N ALA A 217 4.29 -1.43 -21.45
CA ALA A 217 3.01 -1.11 -22.05
C ALA A 217 3.16 -0.10 -23.21
N PRO A 218 2.39 -0.24 -24.31
CA PRO A 218 2.43 0.65 -25.46
C PRO A 218 1.74 1.99 -25.15
N LEU A 219 2.37 2.81 -24.31
CA LEU A 219 1.84 4.09 -23.82
C LEU A 219 2.49 5.26 -24.56
N SER A 220 1.66 6.08 -25.20
CA SER A 220 2.08 7.36 -25.79
C SER A 220 2.43 8.38 -24.69
N PRO A 221 3.12 9.50 -25.02
CA PRO A 221 3.37 10.55 -24.02
C PRO A 221 2.09 11.11 -23.36
N PRO A 222 0.98 11.36 -24.08
CA PRO A 222 -0.31 11.69 -23.46
C PRO A 222 -0.83 10.60 -22.51
N ASP A 223 -0.70 9.32 -22.85
CA ASP A 223 -1.13 8.22 -21.97
C ASP A 223 -0.32 8.17 -20.67
N ARG A 224 1.00 8.40 -20.76
CA ARG A 224 1.89 8.48 -19.59
C ARG A 224 1.52 9.66 -18.69
N ALA A 225 1.18 10.81 -19.28
CA ALA A 225 0.67 11.96 -18.54
C ALA A 225 -0.68 11.65 -17.85
N ALA A 226 -1.59 10.95 -18.54
CA ALA A 226 -2.85 10.52 -17.97
C ALA A 226 -2.65 9.54 -16.80
N ALA A 227 -1.72 8.59 -16.90
CA ALA A 227 -1.37 7.69 -15.80
C ALA A 227 -0.82 8.46 -14.58
N LEU A 228 0.03 9.48 -14.79
CA LEU A 228 0.52 10.33 -13.70
C LEU A 228 -0.61 11.12 -13.04
N GLN A 229 -1.54 11.67 -13.83
CA GLN A 229 -2.73 12.33 -13.30
C GLN A 229 -3.60 11.36 -12.50
N GLY A 230 -3.79 10.14 -12.99
CA GLY A 230 -4.49 9.04 -12.30
C GLY A 230 -3.93 8.76 -10.92
N ALA A 231 -2.61 8.59 -10.84
CA ALA A 231 -1.94 8.29 -9.57
C ALA A 231 -2.03 9.45 -8.57
N ASN A 232 -1.82 10.69 -9.02
CA ASN A 232 -1.96 11.86 -8.16
C ASN A 232 -3.42 12.06 -7.68
N GLY A 233 -4.39 11.84 -8.56
CA GLY A 233 -5.82 11.89 -8.21
C GLY A 233 -6.20 10.87 -7.14
N ALA A 234 -5.66 9.65 -7.23
CA ALA A 234 -5.90 8.60 -6.23
C ALA A 234 -5.39 8.99 -4.83
N PHE A 235 -4.21 9.62 -4.71
CA PHE A 235 -3.71 10.09 -3.42
C PHE A 235 -4.49 11.29 -2.85
N GLY A 236 -4.86 12.24 -3.71
CA GLY A 236 -5.69 13.39 -3.29
C GLY A 236 -7.02 12.93 -2.66
N TRP A 237 -7.62 11.90 -3.25
CA TRP A 237 -8.81 11.26 -2.70
C TRP A 237 -8.56 10.52 -1.39
N ALA A 238 -7.48 9.73 -1.31
CA ALA A 238 -7.20 8.92 -0.11
C ALA A 238 -7.15 9.83 1.13
N SER A 239 -6.56 11.01 0.98
CA SER A 239 -6.54 12.05 2.01
C SER A 239 -7.96 12.55 2.35
N ALA A 240 -8.74 12.96 1.35
CA ALA A 240 -10.09 13.49 1.55
C ALA A 240 -11.05 12.49 2.21
N VAL A 241 -11.00 11.20 1.84
CA VAL A 241 -11.81 10.17 2.48
C VAL A 241 -11.37 9.93 3.91
N MET A 242 -10.07 9.86 4.18
CA MET A 242 -9.60 9.72 5.56
C MET A 242 -10.00 10.92 6.43
N ASP A 243 -9.99 12.15 5.88
CA ASP A 243 -10.50 13.34 6.57
C ASP A 243 -11.99 13.24 6.90
N GLU A 244 -12.83 12.85 5.94
CA GLU A 244 -14.28 12.66 6.15
C GLU A 244 -14.56 11.58 7.21
N LEU A 245 -13.83 10.47 7.17
CA LEU A 245 -13.93 9.37 8.13
C LEU A 245 -13.49 9.82 9.53
N MET A 246 -12.38 10.56 9.64
CA MET A 246 -11.91 11.13 10.90
C MET A 246 -12.93 12.08 11.51
N ALA A 247 -13.48 13.00 10.71
CA ALA A 247 -14.49 13.94 11.17
C ALA A 247 -15.76 13.21 11.65
N THR A 248 -16.16 12.14 10.95
CA THR A 248 -17.31 11.30 11.33
C THR A 248 -17.04 10.54 12.62
N ALA A 249 -15.87 9.92 12.76
CA ALA A 249 -15.47 9.24 13.99
C ALA A 249 -15.42 10.19 15.19
N ALA A 250 -14.85 11.39 15.01
CA ALA A 250 -14.76 12.41 16.07
C ALA A 250 -16.15 12.83 16.58
N ARG A 251 -17.10 13.10 15.68
CA ARG A 251 -18.49 13.42 16.04
C ARG A 251 -19.16 12.27 16.81
N ALA A 252 -18.97 11.04 16.35
CA ALA A 252 -19.55 9.85 17.00
C ALA A 252 -18.98 9.61 18.40
N MET A 253 -17.69 9.88 18.63
CA MET A 253 -17.07 9.79 19.96
C MET A 253 -17.58 10.91 20.90
N ALA A 254 -17.68 12.13 20.40
CA ALA A 254 -18.19 13.27 21.18
C ALA A 254 -19.65 13.07 21.62
N ALA A 255 -20.50 12.48 20.79
CA ALA A 255 -21.91 12.20 21.12
C ALA A 255 -22.11 11.09 22.17
N ARG A 256 -21.06 10.33 22.51
CA ARG A 256 -21.08 9.25 23.51
C ARG A 256 -20.43 9.65 24.85
N SER A 257 -19.82 10.83 24.90
CA SER A 257 -19.15 11.39 26.08
C SER A 257 -20.10 12.30 26.85
#